data_AF-A0A418ARR0-F1
#
_entry.id   AF-A0A418ARR0-F1
#
_cell.length_a   1.000
_cell.length_b   1.000
_cell.length_c   1.000
_cell.angle_alpha   90.00
_cell.angle_beta   90.00
_cell.angle_gamma   90.00
#
_symmetry.space_group_name_H-M   'P 1'
#
loop_
_entity.id
_entity.type
_entity.pdbx_description
1 polymer ?
#
loop_
_entity_poly.entity_id
_entity_poly.type
_entity_poly.pdbx_seq_one_letter_code
_entity_poly.pdbx_strand_id
1 'polypeptide(L)'
;MATTLQVRDTGLHADCVESCPVEGHENIMAVGTYQLTKHDDAADTRSGTVALHSLSTSTDGDGAVAMVNKSLVEMQSGVFDMKWSFPRVNNKALLGLATAAGTLDIMELHEVLRQEVAYIKPHPVHNVGVPGAGPFGVDRPDRHDVLIFGTFKWRAHDLFGSEIEVWITAWNSHDLNVLYTGGDDAAFKGYVVVSDLS
;
A
#
# COMPACT_ATOMS: atom_id res chain seq x y z
N MET A 1 28.48 5.71 8.08
CA MET A 1 28.18 4.27 8.23
C MET A 1 26.69 4.13 8.49
N ALA A 2 26.05 3.10 7.95
CA ALA A 2 24.63 2.81 8.17
C ALA A 2 24.51 1.58 9.09
N THR A 3 23.52 1.58 9.99
CA THR A 3 23.22 0.48 10.90
C THR A 3 21.86 -0.11 10.55
N THR A 4 21.76 -1.44 10.49
CA THR A 4 20.49 -2.12 10.31
C THR A 4 19.68 -2.05 11.60
N LEU A 5 18.51 -1.40 11.55
CA LEU A 5 17.62 -1.28 12.72
C LEU A 5 16.67 -2.49 12.87
N GLN A 6 16.28 -3.11 11.75
CA GLN A 6 15.32 -4.22 11.70
C GLN A 6 15.41 -4.96 10.36
N VAL A 7 15.01 -6.23 10.35
CA VAL A 7 14.89 -7.06 9.15
C VAL A 7 13.56 -7.82 9.21
N ARG A 8 12.84 -7.87 8.09
CA ARG A 8 11.59 -8.60 7.94
C ARG A 8 11.58 -9.38 6.65
N ASP A 9 11.11 -10.63 6.73
CA ASP A 9 10.78 -11.41 5.55
C ASP A 9 9.38 -11.01 5.06
N THR A 10 9.30 -10.55 3.81
CA THR A 10 8.06 -10.13 3.15
C THR A 10 7.41 -11.27 2.36
N GLY A 11 8.02 -12.45 2.30
CA GLY A 11 7.57 -13.62 1.53
C GLY A 11 7.74 -13.48 0.01
N LEU A 12 7.55 -12.27 -0.53
CA LEU A 12 7.84 -11.88 -1.91
C LEU A 12 8.94 -10.81 -1.94
N HIS A 13 9.41 -10.42 -3.13
CA HIS A 13 10.46 -9.41 -3.25
C HIS A 13 9.90 -8.03 -2.89
N ALA A 14 10.40 -7.43 -1.80
CA ALA A 14 10.09 -6.05 -1.44
C ALA A 14 10.70 -5.11 -2.50
N ASP A 15 9.84 -4.35 -3.16
CA ASP A 15 10.22 -3.54 -4.33
C ASP A 15 10.14 -2.05 -4.03
N CYS A 16 9.13 -1.63 -3.26
CA CYS A 16 8.98 -0.25 -2.81
C CYS A 16 8.56 -0.16 -1.34
N VAL A 17 8.92 0.94 -0.69
CA VAL A 17 8.53 1.28 0.69
C VAL A 17 8.18 2.75 0.77
N GLU A 18 7.21 3.10 1.61
CA GLU A 18 6.79 4.49 1.79
C GLU A 18 6.36 4.76 3.23
N SER A 19 6.93 5.78 3.87
CA SER A 19 6.51 6.25 5.19
C SER A 19 5.27 7.12 5.06
N CYS A 20 4.26 6.88 5.89
CA CYS A 20 3.03 7.66 5.86
C CYS A 20 3.28 9.07 6.44
N PRO A 21 3.12 10.14 5.67
CA PRO A 21 3.32 11.51 6.15
C PRO A 21 2.06 12.10 6.80
N VAL A 22 0.94 11.35 6.81
CA VAL A 22 -0.35 11.86 7.25
C VAL A 22 -0.39 11.97 8.77
N GLU A 23 -0.87 13.12 9.27
CA GLU A 23 -1.01 13.38 10.70
C GLU A 23 -1.76 12.25 11.43
N GLY A 24 -1.16 11.79 12.54
CA GLY A 24 -1.63 10.68 13.37
C GLY A 24 -1.19 9.29 12.91
N HIS A 25 -0.54 9.18 11.76
CA HIS A 25 -0.14 7.92 11.12
C HIS A 25 1.35 7.89 10.75
N GLU A 26 2.15 8.79 11.29
CA GLU A 26 3.58 8.97 10.98
C GLU A 26 4.42 7.73 11.35
N ASN A 27 3.87 6.87 12.20
CA ASN A 27 4.46 5.59 12.56
C ASN A 27 4.19 4.47 11.54
N ILE A 28 3.35 4.69 10.51
CA ILE A 28 2.99 3.69 9.53
C ILE A 28 4.00 3.67 8.38
N MET A 29 4.48 2.47 8.05
CA MET A 29 5.24 2.15 6.86
C MET A 29 4.41 1.24 5.96
N ALA A 30 4.31 1.61 4.68
CA ALA A 30 3.82 0.73 3.63
C ALA A 30 4.99 0.00 2.98
N VAL A 31 4.79 -1.29 2.66
CA VAL A 31 5.73 -2.11 1.90
C VAL A 31 4.98 -2.76 0.73
N GLY A 32 5.45 -2.49 -0.48
CA GLY A 32 4.94 -3.03 -1.73
C GLY A 32 5.87 -4.12 -2.22
N THR A 33 5.29 -5.23 -2.69
CA THR A 33 6.08 -6.36 -3.19
C THR A 33 5.76 -6.72 -4.63
N TYR A 34 6.69 -7.46 -5.22
CA TYR A 34 6.61 -7.98 -6.56
C TYR A 34 7.10 -9.43 -6.62
N GLN A 35 6.44 -10.23 -7.45
CA GLN A 35 6.89 -11.56 -7.82
C GLN A 35 6.51 -11.83 -9.28
N LEU A 36 7.49 -12.26 -10.08
CA LEU A 36 7.27 -12.88 -11.38
C LEU A 36 7.21 -14.40 -11.20
N THR A 37 6.15 -15.02 -11.69
CA THR A 37 6.02 -16.46 -11.80
C THR A 37 6.08 -16.83 -13.27
N LYS A 38 7.10 -17.61 -13.63
CA LYS A 38 7.28 -18.10 -14.99
C LYS A 38 6.46 -19.37 -15.21
N HIS A 39 5.86 -19.48 -16.38
CA HIS A 39 5.11 -20.67 -16.78
C HIS A 39 5.67 -21.20 -18.10
N ASP A 40 5.80 -22.52 -18.23
CA ASP A 40 6.37 -23.12 -19.44
C ASP A 40 5.39 -23.07 -20.62
N ASP A 41 4.09 -23.25 -20.35
CA ASP A 41 3.02 -23.35 -21.37
C ASP A 41 1.93 -22.27 -21.23
N ALA A 42 2.18 -21.23 -20.43
CA ALA A 42 1.24 -20.12 -20.22
C ALA A 42 1.98 -18.79 -20.15
N ALA A 43 1.24 -17.68 -20.21
CA ALA A 43 1.83 -16.36 -19.99
C ALA A 43 2.34 -16.24 -18.55
N ASP A 44 3.53 -15.66 -18.39
CA ASP A 44 4.08 -15.32 -17.09
C ASP A 44 3.09 -14.48 -16.28
N THR A 45 2.95 -14.78 -14.99
CA THR A 45 2.05 -14.05 -14.11
C THR A 45 2.85 -13.21 -13.14
N ARG A 46 2.30 -12.05 -12.80
CA ARG A 46 2.87 -11.15 -11.79
C ARG A 46 1.92 -11.07 -10.60
N SER A 47 2.49 -11.02 -9.41
CA SER A 47 1.75 -10.85 -8.17
C SER A 47 2.54 -9.96 -7.21
N GLY A 48 1.88 -9.52 -6.15
CA GLY A 48 2.46 -8.65 -5.16
C GLY A 48 1.56 -8.51 -3.96
N THR A 49 2.01 -7.73 -3.00
CA THR A 49 1.26 -7.39 -1.79
C THR A 49 1.51 -5.93 -1.42
N VAL A 50 0.53 -5.33 -0.72
CA VAL A 50 0.71 -4.08 0.02
C VAL A 50 0.51 -4.39 1.49
N ALA A 51 1.58 -4.25 2.28
CA ALA A 51 1.57 -4.48 3.71
C ALA A 51 1.73 -3.15 4.46
N LEU A 52 0.95 -2.95 5.52
CA LEU A 52 1.16 -1.87 6.48
C LEU A 52 1.78 -2.37 7.77
N HIS A 53 2.75 -1.61 8.27
CA HIS A 53 3.44 -1.89 9.51
C HIS A 53 3.51 -0.63 10.37
N SER A 54 3.24 -0.76 11.67
CA SER A 54 3.51 0.34 12.61
C SER A 54 4.90 0.18 13.21
N LEU A 55 5.68 1.25 13.20
CA LEU A 55 7.00 1.34 13.82
C LEU A 55 6.92 2.07 15.15
N SER A 56 7.60 1.57 16.17
CA SER A 56 7.81 2.28 17.43
C SER A 56 9.26 2.17 17.86
N THR A 57 9.88 3.30 18.18
CA THR A 57 11.22 3.34 18.76
C THR A 57 11.12 3.18 20.27
N SER A 58 11.90 2.27 20.85
CA SER A 58 12.06 2.23 22.31
C SER A 58 12.74 3.51 22.80
N THR A 59 12.16 4.16 23.80
CA THR A 59 12.76 5.35 24.45
C THR A 59 13.82 5.00 25.49
N ASP A 60 13.91 3.71 25.87
CA ASP A 60 14.60 3.29 27.09
C ASP A 60 15.92 2.53 26.83
N GLY A 61 16.44 2.52 25.60
CA GLY A 61 17.74 1.93 25.21
C GLY A 61 17.96 1.84 23.69
N ASP A 62 19.23 1.68 23.28
CA ASP A 62 19.88 1.37 21.97
C ASP A 62 19.28 1.88 20.63
N GLY A 63 18.14 2.56 20.63
CA GLY A 63 17.42 2.96 19.41
C GLY A 63 16.69 1.80 18.71
N ALA A 64 16.37 0.70 19.42
CA ALA A 64 15.69 -0.44 18.83
C ALA A 64 14.30 -0.07 18.30
N VAL A 65 14.01 -0.50 17.06
CA VAL A 65 12.72 -0.28 16.40
C VAL A 65 11.90 -1.56 16.48
N ALA A 66 10.73 -1.49 17.11
CA ALA A 66 9.74 -2.55 17.04
C ALA A 66 8.79 -2.31 15.86
N MET A 67 8.55 -3.34 15.06
CA MET A 67 7.66 -3.31 13.90
C MET A 67 6.51 -4.29 14.09
N VAL A 68 5.27 -3.81 13.99
CA VAL A 68 4.05 -4.62 14.17
C VAL A 68 3.27 -4.65 12.86
N ASN A 69 2.83 -5.85 12.43
CA ASN A 69 1.95 -6.02 11.27
C ASN A 69 0.58 -5.40 11.55
N LYS A 70 0.05 -4.64 10.58
CA LYS A 70 -1.27 -3.99 10.68
C LYS A 70 -2.23 -4.55 9.66
N SER A 71 -1.87 -4.52 8.38
CA SER A 71 -2.70 -5.06 7.29
C SER A 71 -1.85 -5.65 6.18
N LEU A 72 -2.45 -6.55 5.40
CA LEU A 72 -1.87 -7.14 4.19
C LEU A 72 -2.98 -7.25 3.14
N VAL A 73 -2.71 -6.72 1.95
CA VAL A 73 -3.59 -6.85 0.79
C VAL A 73 -2.83 -7.57 -0.32
N GLU A 74 -3.41 -8.66 -0.81
CA GLU A 74 -2.90 -9.38 -1.97
C GLU A 74 -3.28 -8.64 -3.26
N MET A 75 -2.28 -8.41 -4.11
CA MET A 75 -2.41 -7.72 -5.38
C MET A 75 -2.39 -8.73 -6.52
N GLN A 76 -3.24 -8.50 -7.52
CA GLN A 76 -3.25 -9.28 -8.78
C GLN A 76 -2.10 -8.91 -9.73
N SER A 77 -1.16 -8.08 -9.28
CA SER A 77 0.02 -7.62 -10.02
C SER A 77 1.12 -7.20 -9.04
N GLY A 78 2.33 -7.00 -9.56
CA GLY A 78 3.44 -6.39 -8.83
C GLY A 78 3.19 -4.91 -8.53
N VAL A 79 3.70 -4.44 -7.39
CA VAL A 79 3.69 -3.01 -7.03
C VAL A 79 5.10 -2.45 -7.20
N PHE A 80 5.29 -1.58 -8.18
CA PHE A 80 6.61 -1.01 -8.49
C PHE A 80 6.91 0.28 -7.73
N ASP A 81 5.89 1.10 -7.49
CA ASP A 81 6.02 2.29 -6.65
C ASP A 81 4.71 2.60 -5.97
N MET A 82 4.79 3.35 -4.87
CA MET A 82 3.64 3.86 -4.16
C MET A 82 3.93 5.18 -3.46
N LYS A 83 2.94 6.07 -3.41
CA LYS A 83 3.07 7.37 -2.72
C LYS A 83 1.80 7.71 -1.96
N TRP A 84 1.99 8.10 -0.70
CA TRP A 84 0.91 8.66 0.10
C TRP A 84 0.54 10.05 -0.39
N SER A 85 -0.75 10.36 -0.36
CA SER A 85 -1.23 11.72 -0.47
C SER A 85 -0.76 12.53 0.73
N PHE A 86 -0.25 13.73 0.50
CA PHE A 86 0.06 14.65 1.58
C PHE A 86 -0.19 16.12 1.20
N PRO A 87 -1.01 16.85 1.97
CA PRO A 87 -1.90 16.39 3.05
C PRO A 87 -3.02 15.42 2.58
N ARG A 88 -3.98 15.13 3.46
CA ARG A 88 -5.16 14.31 3.14
C ARG A 88 -5.93 14.90 1.95
N VAL A 89 -6.38 14.04 1.04
CA VAL A 89 -7.26 14.40 -0.08
C VAL A 89 -8.70 14.19 0.37
N ASN A 90 -9.51 15.26 0.40
CA ASN A 90 -10.89 15.20 0.89
C ASN A 90 -11.01 14.47 2.26
N ASN A 91 -10.12 14.82 3.19
CA ASN A 91 -10.02 14.23 4.53
C ASN A 91 -9.63 12.73 4.57
N LYS A 92 -9.23 12.14 3.43
CA LYS A 92 -8.80 10.75 3.32
C LYS A 92 -7.28 10.65 3.17
N ALA A 93 -6.70 9.64 3.80
CA ALA A 93 -5.30 9.25 3.59
C ALA A 93 -5.25 8.25 2.44
N LEU A 94 -4.80 8.69 1.26
CA LEU A 94 -4.77 7.88 0.05
C LEU A 94 -3.36 7.40 -0.25
N LEU A 95 -3.22 6.16 -0.73
CA LEU A 95 -1.98 5.59 -1.23
C LEU A 95 -2.18 5.28 -2.72
N GLY A 96 -1.45 5.98 -3.58
CA GLY A 96 -1.43 5.67 -5.01
C GLY A 96 -0.37 4.63 -5.32
N LEU A 97 -0.70 3.64 -6.15
CA LEU A 97 0.17 2.51 -6.51
C LEU A 97 0.39 2.44 -8.01
N ALA A 98 1.65 2.39 -8.45
CA ALA A 98 2.03 2.06 -9.81
C ALA A 98 2.24 0.54 -9.92
N THR A 99 1.51 -0.12 -10.81
CA THR A 99 1.55 -1.59 -10.91
C THR A 99 2.18 -2.10 -12.20
N ALA A 100 2.68 -3.34 -12.13
CA ALA A 100 3.22 -4.07 -13.26
C ALA A 100 2.18 -4.47 -14.31
N ALA A 101 0.89 -4.20 -14.07
CA ALA A 101 -0.22 -4.46 -14.97
C ALA A 101 -0.70 -3.19 -15.69
N GLY A 102 0.04 -2.08 -15.63
CA GLY A 102 -0.33 -0.85 -16.35
C GLY A 102 -1.37 0.01 -15.67
N THR A 103 -1.63 -0.26 -14.39
CA THR A 103 -2.68 0.41 -13.64
C THR A 103 -2.13 1.35 -12.59
N LEU A 104 -2.92 2.40 -12.33
CA LEU A 104 -2.83 3.20 -11.13
C LEU A 104 -3.97 2.75 -10.22
N ASP A 105 -3.61 2.19 -9.06
CA ASP A 105 -4.55 1.71 -8.05
C ASP A 105 -4.49 2.68 -6.86
N ILE A 106 -5.64 3.16 -6.37
CA ILE A 106 -5.71 3.99 -5.18
C ILE A 106 -6.30 3.20 -4.03
N MET A 107 -5.61 3.23 -2.89
CA MET A 107 -6.09 2.65 -1.65
C MET A 107 -6.30 3.73 -0.59
N GLU A 108 -7.21 3.48 0.35
CA GLU A 108 -7.51 4.38 1.46
C GLU A 108 -7.14 3.72 2.79
N LEU A 109 -6.47 4.47 3.66
CA LEU A 109 -6.16 4.05 5.02
C LEU A 109 -7.35 4.38 5.94
N HIS A 110 -7.77 3.39 6.72
CA HIS A 110 -8.87 3.47 7.69
C HIS A 110 -8.40 3.07 9.08
N GLU A 111 -8.85 3.83 10.08
CA GLU A 111 -8.78 3.42 11.49
C GLU A 111 -10.04 2.64 11.84
N VAL A 112 -9.88 1.42 12.34
CA VAL A 112 -11.00 0.54 12.69
C VAL A 112 -10.87 0.09 14.14
N LEU A 113 -11.97 0.07 14.87
CA LEU A 113 -12.00 -0.52 16.20
C LEU A 113 -11.73 -2.02 16.08
N ARG A 114 -10.78 -2.57 16.85
CA ARG A 114 -10.41 -4.00 16.76
C ARG A 114 -11.59 -4.97 16.86
N GLN A 115 -12.66 -4.59 17.57
CA GLN A 115 -13.88 -5.39 17.69
C GLN A 115 -14.67 -5.52 16.37
N GLU A 116 -14.53 -4.56 15.45
CA GLU A 116 -15.24 -4.53 14.17
C GLU A 116 -14.48 -5.25 13.04
N VAL A 117 -13.17 -5.50 13.21
CA VAL A 117 -12.33 -6.16 12.20
C VAL A 117 -12.83 -7.56 11.87
N ALA A 118 -13.43 -8.28 12.83
CA ALA A 118 -14.03 -9.60 12.60
C ALA A 118 -15.34 -9.57 11.76
N TYR A 119 -15.94 -8.39 11.58
CA TYR A 119 -17.24 -8.22 10.90
C TYR A 119 -17.13 -7.55 9.52
N ILE A 120 -15.97 -7.04 9.13
CA ILE A 120 -15.76 -6.49 7.79
C ILE A 120 -15.79 -7.65 6.78
N LYS A 121 -16.93 -7.79 6.08
CA LYS A 121 -17.01 -8.67 4.92
C LYS A 121 -16.01 -8.15 3.87
N PRO A 122 -15.16 -9.01 3.27
CA PRO A 122 -14.30 -8.59 2.18
C PRO A 122 -15.17 -7.95 1.10
N HIS A 123 -14.86 -6.69 0.74
CA HIS A 123 -15.39 -6.12 -0.49
C HIS A 123 -15.00 -7.02 -1.66
N PRO A 124 -15.80 -7.11 -2.73
CA PRO A 124 -15.68 -8.17 -3.75
C PRO A 124 -14.37 -8.17 -4.55
N VAL A 125 -13.40 -7.31 -4.23
CA VAL A 125 -12.27 -7.03 -5.10
C VAL A 125 -10.95 -7.58 -4.58
N HIS A 126 -10.67 -7.63 -3.27
CA HIS A 126 -9.36 -8.14 -2.78
C HIS A 126 -9.48 -8.78 -1.39
N ASN A 127 -8.90 -9.97 -1.20
CA ASN A 127 -8.81 -10.64 0.09
C ASN A 127 -7.90 -9.83 1.03
N VAL A 128 -8.50 -9.19 2.05
CA VAL A 128 -7.74 -8.58 3.15
C VAL A 128 -7.40 -9.69 4.14
N GLY A 129 -6.14 -10.14 4.14
CA GLY A 129 -5.65 -11.11 5.11
C GLY A 129 -5.15 -10.40 6.36
N VAL A 130 -5.77 -10.64 7.52
CA VAL A 130 -5.24 -10.20 8.82
C VAL A 130 -4.41 -11.35 9.42
N PRO A 131 -3.08 -11.19 9.64
CA PRO A 131 -2.29 -12.25 10.26
C PRO A 131 -2.54 -12.34 11.77
N GLY A 132 -2.98 -13.52 12.23
CA GLY A 132 -2.66 -14.04 13.57
C GLY A 132 -3.47 -13.49 14.75
N ALA A 133 -4.66 -14.06 14.98
CA ALA A 133 -5.24 -14.11 16.33
C ALA A 133 -4.46 -15.14 17.18
N GLY A 134 -3.28 -14.75 17.67
CA GLY A 134 -2.52 -15.52 18.66
C GLY A 134 -3.06 -15.27 20.08
N PRO A 135 -3.12 -16.27 20.97
CA PRO A 135 -3.86 -16.17 22.22
C PRO A 135 -2.99 -15.63 23.37
N PHE A 136 -2.37 -14.45 23.28
CA PHE A 136 -1.71 -13.85 24.45
C PHE A 136 -1.69 -12.32 24.41
N GLY A 137 -2.49 -11.71 25.27
CA GLY A 137 -2.44 -10.29 25.59
C GLY A 137 -3.80 -9.81 26.11
N VAL A 138 -3.85 -9.32 27.35
CA VAL A 138 -5.06 -8.74 27.94
C VAL A 138 -5.58 -7.64 27.00
N ASP A 139 -6.77 -7.89 26.44
CA ASP A 139 -7.40 -7.07 25.43
C ASP A 139 -7.70 -5.68 26.02
N ARG A 140 -7.03 -4.64 25.51
CA ARG A 140 -7.36 -3.26 25.86
C ARG A 140 -8.38 -2.76 24.84
N PRO A 141 -9.61 -2.44 25.26
CA PRO A 141 -10.74 -2.16 24.37
C PRO A 141 -10.63 -0.83 23.59
N ASP A 142 -9.52 -0.10 23.71
CA ASP A 142 -9.29 1.23 23.13
C ASP A 142 -8.28 1.24 21.97
N ARG A 143 -7.74 0.09 21.54
CA ARG A 143 -6.76 0.05 20.45
C ARG A 143 -7.45 0.04 19.08
N HIS A 144 -7.36 1.16 18.37
CA HIS A 144 -7.61 1.24 16.94
C HIS A 144 -6.58 0.39 16.17
N ASP A 145 -7.07 -0.38 15.19
CA ASP A 145 -6.24 -0.98 14.15
C ASP A 145 -6.24 -0.11 12.89
N VAL A 146 -5.22 -0.31 12.05
CA VAL A 146 -5.06 0.44 10.80
C VAL A 146 -5.18 -0.54 9.66
N LEU A 147 -6.15 -0.32 8.78
CA LEU A 147 -6.40 -1.12 7.61
C LEU A 147 -6.25 -0.28 6.34
N ILE A 148 -6.02 -0.94 5.22
CA ILE A 148 -5.98 -0.30 3.91
C ILE A 148 -6.87 -1.07 2.94
N PHE A 149 -7.67 -0.35 2.16
CA PHE A 149 -8.62 -0.94 1.22
C PHE A 149 -8.48 -0.29 -0.15
N GLY A 150 -8.55 -1.09 -1.22
CA GLY A 150 -8.64 -0.57 -2.58
C GLY A 150 -9.96 0.19 -2.77
N THR A 151 -9.87 1.39 -3.35
CA THR A 151 -11.03 2.25 -3.59
C THR A 151 -11.35 2.35 -5.07
N PHE A 152 -10.36 2.67 -5.90
CA PHE A 152 -10.54 2.74 -7.35
C PHE A 152 -9.23 2.42 -8.07
N LYS A 153 -9.38 2.01 -9.33
CA LYS A 153 -8.30 1.51 -10.17
C LYS A 153 -8.62 1.82 -11.62
N TRP A 154 -7.62 2.23 -12.40
CA TRP A 154 -7.76 2.39 -13.84
C TRP A 154 -6.47 2.09 -14.59
N ARG A 155 -6.60 1.89 -15.91
CA ARG A 155 -5.47 1.81 -16.84
C ARG A 155 -4.82 3.18 -16.96
N ALA A 156 -3.62 3.34 -16.41
CA ALA A 156 -2.87 4.59 -16.50
C ALA A 156 -2.02 4.61 -17.77
N HIS A 157 -1.36 3.49 -18.08
CA HIS A 157 -0.48 3.37 -19.24
C HIS A 157 -0.81 2.12 -20.06
N ASP A 158 -0.77 2.28 -21.38
CA ASP A 158 -0.91 1.22 -22.37
C ASP A 158 -0.07 1.56 -23.59
N LEU A 159 0.33 0.54 -24.34
CA LEU A 159 0.99 0.72 -25.63
C LEU A 159 0.17 0.02 -26.70
N PHE A 160 -0.48 0.80 -27.54
CA PHE A 160 -1.41 0.31 -28.57
C PHE A 160 -2.52 -0.59 -27.97
N GLY A 161 -3.03 -0.24 -26.79
CA GLY A 161 -4.06 -1.02 -26.07
C GLY A 161 -3.54 -2.28 -25.37
N SER A 162 -2.23 -2.54 -25.41
CA SER A 162 -1.61 -3.65 -24.68
C SER A 162 -1.19 -3.23 -23.29
N GLU A 163 -1.25 -4.16 -22.34
CA GLU A 163 -0.79 -3.92 -20.99
C GLU A 163 0.73 -3.71 -20.99
N ILE A 164 1.16 -2.65 -20.32
CA ILE A 164 2.56 -2.33 -20.08
C ILE A 164 2.74 -1.90 -18.63
N GLU A 165 3.97 -1.79 -18.17
CA GLU A 165 4.32 -1.41 -16.81
C GLU A 165 4.03 0.08 -16.52
N VAL A 166 3.44 0.37 -15.35
CA VAL A 166 3.56 1.70 -14.71
C VAL A 166 4.67 1.60 -13.69
N TRP A 167 5.71 2.39 -13.86
CA TRP A 167 6.92 2.31 -13.03
C TRP A 167 6.86 3.19 -11.79
N ILE A 168 6.14 4.31 -11.87
CA ILE A 168 6.24 5.36 -10.87
C ILE A 168 4.92 6.09 -10.70
N THR A 169 4.66 6.56 -9.47
CA THR A 169 3.54 7.44 -9.15
C THR A 169 4.00 8.57 -8.23
N ALA A 170 3.38 9.75 -8.30
CA ALA A 170 3.70 10.87 -7.42
C ALA A 170 2.53 11.85 -7.26
N TRP A 171 2.16 12.13 -6.01
CA TRP A 171 1.20 13.19 -5.72
C TRP A 171 1.83 14.56 -5.96
N ASN A 172 1.03 15.47 -6.51
CA ASN A 172 1.45 16.86 -6.68
C ASN A 172 1.50 17.55 -5.31
N SER A 173 2.66 18.11 -4.97
CA SER A 173 2.88 18.78 -3.68
C SER A 173 2.13 20.10 -3.52
N HIS A 174 1.56 20.64 -4.61
CA HIS A 174 0.84 21.92 -4.63
C HIS A 174 -0.64 21.81 -4.99
N ASP A 175 -1.06 20.69 -5.60
CA ASP A 175 -2.45 20.39 -5.90
C ASP A 175 -2.79 18.97 -5.41
N LEU A 176 -3.45 18.91 -4.26
CA LEU A 176 -3.67 17.65 -3.54
C LEU A 176 -4.52 16.66 -4.33
N ASN A 177 -5.33 17.15 -5.27
CA ASN A 177 -6.19 16.29 -6.08
C ASN A 177 -5.48 15.77 -7.32
N VAL A 178 -4.19 16.05 -7.52
CA VAL A 178 -3.47 15.64 -8.73
C VAL A 178 -2.42 14.59 -8.42
N LEU A 179 -2.48 13.51 -9.18
CA LEU A 179 -1.54 12.39 -9.12
C LEU A 179 -0.93 12.16 -10.50
N TYR A 180 0.37 11.92 -10.55
CA TYR A 180 1.11 11.68 -11.79
C TYR A 180 1.66 10.26 -11.86
N THR A 181 1.83 9.74 -13.08
CA THR A 181 2.47 8.45 -13.34
C THR A 181 3.39 8.49 -14.56
N GLY A 182 4.30 7.52 -14.62
CA GLY A 182 5.13 7.22 -15.80
C GLY A 182 5.18 5.72 -16.09
N GLY A 183 5.29 5.35 -17.37
CA GLY A 183 5.27 3.96 -17.83
C GLY A 183 6.10 3.73 -19.10
N ASP A 184 6.08 2.50 -19.61
CA ASP A 184 6.84 2.09 -20.81
C ASP A 184 6.34 2.70 -22.13
N ASP A 185 5.21 3.39 -22.11
CA ASP A 185 4.71 4.19 -23.23
C ASP A 185 5.50 5.51 -23.41
N ALA A 186 6.53 5.73 -22.58
CA ALA A 186 7.31 6.95 -22.50
C ALA A 186 6.45 8.21 -22.26
N ALA A 187 5.25 8.05 -21.70
CA ALA A 187 4.36 9.14 -21.36
C ALA A 187 4.48 9.52 -19.89
N PHE A 188 4.35 10.83 -19.62
CA PHE A 188 4.08 11.37 -18.30
C PHE A 188 2.62 11.82 -18.25
N LYS A 189 1.83 11.22 -17.38
CA LYS A 189 0.38 11.45 -17.31
C LYS A 189 -0.02 11.97 -15.93
N GLY A 190 -0.95 12.92 -15.91
CA GLY A 190 -1.53 13.47 -14.68
C GLY A 190 -3.03 13.20 -14.64
N TYR A 191 -3.54 12.92 -13.46
CA TYR A 191 -4.94 12.57 -13.21
C TYR A 191 -5.47 13.42 -12.08
N VAL A 192 -6.70 13.90 -12.24
CA VAL A 192 -7.45 14.48 -11.13
C VAL A 192 -8.14 13.35 -10.39
N VAL A 193 -7.78 13.20 -9.13
CA VAL A 193 -8.37 12.27 -8.17
C VAL A 193 -9.42 13.03 -7.37
N VAL A 194 -10.68 12.92 -7.80
CA VAL A 194 -11.83 13.38 -7.01
C VAL A 194 -12.31 12.22 -6.14
N SER A 195 -12.23 12.35 -4.82
CA SER A 195 -12.77 11.30 -3.93
C SER A 195 -14.30 11.37 -3.77
N ASP A 196 -14.96 12.29 -4.46
CA ASP A 196 -16.40 12.54 -4.33
C ASP A 196 -17.18 11.71 -5.36
N LEU A 197 -17.35 10.43 -5.04
CA LEU A 197 -18.59 9.72 -5.31
C LEU A 197 -19.02 9.08 -3.99
N SER A 198 -20.04 9.69 -3.39
CA SER A 198 -20.76 9.28 -2.18
C SER A 198 -21.04 7.78 -2.11
#